data_AF-A0A023F3M7-F1
#
_entry.id   AF-A0A023F3M7-F1
#
_cell.length_a   1.000
_cell.length_b   1.000
_cell.length_c   1.000
_cell.angle_alpha   90.00
_cell.angle_beta   90.00
_cell.angle_gamma   90.00
#
_symmetry.space_group_name_H-M   'P 1'
#
loop_
_entity.id
_entity.type
_entity.pdbx_description
1 polymer ?
#
loop_
_entity_poly.entity_id
_entity_poly.type
_entity_poly.pdbx_seq_one_letter_code
_entity_poly.pdbx_strand_id
1 'polypeptide(L)'
;SGEVNSDEKGNEEKPTVVKNATGLQRLKLEKLMKNPDKPIVIPDRQKEKKQPHVPDFVRNVMGSSAGAGSGEFHVYRHLRRKEYARQKYIQEKGEKALLDEQYQEKLEENKRIAEERTAKKRAKRLKLKEKLKKRKMEGKKLENKNKEKVKTNEESSQETDENGNEEISENSDKEEGT
;
A
#
# COMPACT_ATOMS: atom_id res chain seq x y z
N SER A 1 48.91 -43.93 17.06
CA SER A 1 48.62 -42.97 18.15
C SER A 1 47.51 -42.06 17.67
N GLY A 2 46.27 -42.36 18.05
CA GLY A 2 45.08 -41.65 17.59
C GLY A 2 44.84 -40.38 18.40
N GLU A 3 44.64 -39.26 17.72
CA GLU A 3 44.13 -38.03 18.31
C GLU A 3 42.60 -38.07 18.27
N VAL A 4 42.02 -38.12 19.46
CA VAL A 4 40.58 -38.16 19.71
C VAL A 4 40.08 -36.73 19.69
N ASN A 5 39.27 -36.38 18.68
CA ASN A 5 38.50 -35.14 18.66
C ASN A 5 37.58 -35.11 19.88
N SER A 6 37.84 -34.16 20.77
CA SER A 6 37.07 -33.94 22.00
C SER A 6 35.68 -33.45 21.66
N ASP A 7 34.69 -34.26 22.04
CA ASP A 7 33.26 -34.06 21.93
C ASP A 7 32.81 -32.61 22.21
N GLU A 8 32.16 -32.02 21.20
CA GLU A 8 31.32 -30.84 21.34
C GLU A 8 30.22 -31.13 22.37
N LYS A 9 30.45 -30.71 23.61
CA LYS A 9 29.43 -30.75 24.66
C LYS A 9 28.26 -29.86 24.25
N GLY A 10 27.17 -30.50 23.83
CA GLY A 10 25.89 -29.87 23.53
C GLY A 10 25.43 -28.99 24.68
N ASN A 11 25.48 -27.68 24.47
CA ASN A 11 24.91 -26.70 25.37
C ASN A 11 23.38 -26.70 25.17
N GLU A 12 22.69 -27.63 25.83
CA GLU A 12 21.24 -27.71 25.83
C GLU A 12 20.66 -26.55 26.65
N GLU A 13 20.49 -25.40 25.99
CA GLU A 13 19.84 -24.22 26.55
C GLU A 13 18.37 -24.54 26.89
N LYS A 14 18.02 -24.37 28.17
CA LYS A 14 16.65 -24.61 28.69
C LYS A 14 15.61 -23.82 27.89
N PRO A 15 14.41 -24.38 27.64
CA PRO A 15 13.37 -23.70 26.87
C PRO A 15 12.97 -22.38 27.56
N THR A 16 13.38 -21.26 26.96
CA THR A 16 13.13 -19.93 27.52
C THR A 16 11.79 -19.42 27.01
N VAL A 17 10.82 -19.30 27.92
CA VAL A 17 9.49 -18.76 27.58
C VAL A 17 9.61 -17.26 27.31
N VAL A 18 9.22 -16.86 26.11
CA VAL A 18 9.29 -15.47 25.68
C VAL A 18 8.15 -14.65 26.29
N LYS A 19 8.49 -13.56 26.97
CA LYS A 19 7.51 -12.62 27.56
C LYS A 19 7.23 -11.40 26.68
N ASN A 20 8.24 -10.92 25.95
CA ASN A 20 8.19 -9.67 25.17
C ASN A 20 8.47 -9.91 23.68
N ALA A 21 7.94 -9.05 22.80
CA ALA A 21 8.18 -9.14 21.35
C ALA A 21 9.67 -9.12 20.96
N THR A 22 10.47 -8.34 21.67
CA THR A 22 11.93 -8.27 21.52
C THR A 22 12.63 -9.58 21.89
N GLY A 23 12.13 -10.30 22.90
CA GLY A 23 12.64 -11.62 23.26
C GLY A 23 12.38 -12.66 22.17
N LEU A 24 11.26 -12.56 21.44
CA LEU A 24 10.90 -13.47 20.35
C LEU A 24 11.86 -13.26 19.17
N GLN A 25 12.12 -12.00 18.84
CA GLN A 25 13.07 -11.62 17.79
C GLN A 25 14.49 -12.05 18.16
N ARG A 26 14.92 -11.87 19.42
CA ARG A 26 16.22 -12.32 19.91
C ARG A 26 16.42 -13.82 19.73
N LEU A 27 15.45 -14.66 20.13
CA LEU A 27 15.55 -16.11 19.93
C LEU A 27 15.58 -16.51 18.44
N LYS A 28 14.80 -15.83 17.58
CA LYS A 28 14.85 -16.06 16.14
C LYS A 28 16.22 -15.67 15.56
N LEU A 29 16.79 -14.56 16.01
CA LEU A 29 18.10 -14.08 15.58
C LEU A 29 19.19 -15.04 16.05
N GLU A 30 19.20 -15.44 17.32
CA GLU A 30 20.13 -16.46 17.86
C GLU A 30 20.05 -17.75 17.04
N LYS A 31 18.83 -18.22 16.69
CA LYS A 31 18.65 -19.40 15.83
C LYS A 31 19.22 -19.22 14.41
N LEU A 32 19.08 -18.03 13.82
CA LEU A 32 19.63 -17.72 12.49
C LEU A 32 21.17 -17.60 12.53
N MET A 33 21.72 -17.00 13.58
CA MET A 33 23.17 -16.81 13.75
C MET A 33 23.90 -18.09 14.17
N LYS A 34 23.20 -19.11 14.68
CA LYS A 34 23.79 -20.45 14.94
C LYS A 34 24.37 -21.08 13.67
N ASN A 35 23.88 -20.74 12.47
CA ASN A 35 24.40 -21.22 11.19
C ASN A 35 24.41 -20.10 10.14
N PRO A 36 25.44 -19.24 10.11
CA PRO A 36 25.47 -18.06 9.22
C PRO A 36 25.64 -18.42 7.74
N ASP A 37 26.31 -19.55 7.43
CA ASP A 37 26.58 -19.97 6.05
C ASP A 37 25.35 -20.59 5.35
N LYS A 38 24.29 -20.90 6.10
CA LYS A 38 23.07 -21.48 5.55
C LYS A 38 22.20 -20.39 4.91
N PRO A 39 21.93 -20.44 3.59
CA PRO A 39 21.07 -19.45 2.96
C PRO A 39 19.64 -19.53 3.53
N ILE A 40 19.09 -18.37 3.87
CA ILE A 40 17.73 -18.23 4.39
C ILE A 40 16.76 -18.14 3.21
N VAL A 41 15.83 -19.09 3.10
CA VAL A 41 14.76 -19.04 2.11
C VAL A 41 13.61 -18.21 2.65
N ILE A 42 13.42 -17.01 2.08
CA ILE A 42 12.23 -16.20 2.33
C ILE A 42 11.09 -16.83 1.51
N PRO A 43 9.95 -17.21 2.13
CA PRO A 43 8.84 -17.77 1.40
C PRO A 43 8.28 -16.76 0.38
N ASP A 44 8.05 -17.23 -0.84
CA ASP A 44 7.34 -16.44 -1.84
C ASP A 44 5.91 -16.10 -1.40
N ARG A 45 5.36 -15.04 -1.99
CA ARG A 45 3.95 -14.67 -1.80
C ARG A 45 3.04 -15.86 -2.09
N GLN A 46 2.08 -16.10 -1.20
CA GLN A 46 1.08 -17.15 -1.38
C GLN A 46 0.36 -16.97 -2.71
N LYS A 47 0.41 -18.02 -3.55
CA LYS A 47 -0.27 -18.05 -4.83
C LYS A 47 -1.77 -18.13 -4.61
N GLU A 48 -2.54 -17.42 -5.44
CA GLU A 48 -4.00 -17.52 -5.40
C GLU A 48 -4.44 -18.95 -5.71
N LYS A 49 -5.49 -19.41 -5.01
CA LYS A 49 -6.06 -20.74 -5.22
C LYS A 49 -6.60 -20.80 -6.65
N LYS A 50 -6.02 -21.67 -7.48
CA LYS A 50 -6.48 -21.90 -8.85
C LYS A 50 -7.54 -22.98 -8.87
N GLN A 51 -8.44 -22.91 -9.84
CA GLN A 51 -9.35 -24.01 -10.13
C GLN A 51 -8.57 -25.24 -10.60
N PRO A 52 -8.98 -26.45 -10.18
CA PRO A 52 -8.33 -27.66 -10.64
C PRO A 52 -8.47 -27.77 -12.17
N HIS A 53 -7.38 -28.09 -12.85
CA HIS A 53 -7.38 -28.34 -14.28
C HIS A 53 -8.29 -29.53 -14.61
N VAL A 54 -9.15 -29.38 -15.63
CA VAL A 54 -10.00 -30.47 -16.12
C VAL A 54 -9.18 -31.30 -17.12
N PRO A 55 -9.07 -32.63 -16.96
CA PRO A 55 -8.38 -33.47 -17.93
C PRO A 55 -9.05 -33.43 -19.31
N ASP A 56 -8.25 -33.37 -20.38
CA ASP A 56 -8.76 -33.29 -21.76
C ASP A 56 -9.48 -34.57 -22.20
N PHE A 57 -8.98 -35.73 -21.76
CA PHE A 57 -9.53 -37.03 -22.13
C PHE A 57 -9.89 -37.85 -20.90
N VAL A 58 -11.14 -38.31 -20.86
CA VAL A 58 -11.60 -39.31 -19.90
C VAL A 58 -11.51 -40.67 -20.57
N ARG A 59 -10.63 -41.53 -20.06
CA ARG A 59 -10.34 -42.84 -20.67
C ARG A 59 -11.37 -43.93 -20.32
N ASN A 60 -12.10 -43.74 -19.22
CA ASN A 60 -12.94 -44.77 -18.61
C ASN A 60 -14.43 -44.46 -18.80
N VAL A 61 -14.81 -43.99 -19.99
CA VAL A 61 -16.21 -43.67 -20.30
C VAL A 61 -16.93 -44.95 -20.70
N MET A 62 -17.96 -45.32 -19.94
CA MET A 62 -18.84 -46.44 -20.27
C MET A 62 -19.81 -46.02 -21.39
N GLY A 63 -20.23 -46.96 -22.24
CA GLY A 63 -21.08 -46.66 -23.40
C GLY A 63 -22.41 -45.96 -23.03
N SER A 64 -22.94 -45.14 -23.93
CA SER A 64 -24.09 -44.27 -23.66
C SER A 64 -25.39 -45.01 -23.29
N SER A 65 -25.52 -46.27 -23.70
CA SER A 65 -26.67 -47.14 -23.39
C SER A 65 -26.42 -48.07 -22.20
N ALA A 66 -25.25 -48.01 -21.55
CA ALA A 66 -24.96 -48.85 -20.41
C ALA A 66 -25.72 -48.36 -19.16
N GLY A 67 -26.16 -49.29 -18.31
CA GLY A 67 -26.86 -48.96 -17.06
C GLY A 67 -25.95 -48.29 -16.01
N ALA A 68 -26.55 -47.74 -14.96
CA ALA A 68 -25.79 -47.11 -13.87
C ALA A 68 -24.96 -48.15 -13.10
N GLY A 69 -23.63 -47.98 -13.10
CA GLY A 69 -22.71 -48.81 -12.31
C GLY A 69 -22.66 -48.39 -10.84
N SER A 70 -22.13 -49.26 -9.98
CA SER A 70 -21.99 -48.99 -8.53
C SER A 70 -21.08 -47.80 -8.19
N GLY A 71 -20.13 -47.46 -9.07
CA GLY A 71 -19.22 -46.34 -8.90
C GLY A 71 -19.76 -44.98 -9.40
N GLU A 72 -20.84 -44.98 -10.18
CA GLU A 72 -21.34 -43.78 -10.89
C GLU A 72 -21.79 -42.68 -9.91
N PHE A 73 -22.38 -43.08 -8.77
CA PHE A 73 -22.76 -42.15 -7.71
C PHE A 73 -21.55 -41.35 -7.18
N HIS A 74 -20.42 -42.02 -6.97
CA HIS A 74 -19.23 -41.34 -6.48
C HIS A 74 -18.61 -40.43 -7.54
N VAL A 75 -18.64 -40.83 -8.81
CA VAL A 75 -18.21 -39.98 -9.93
C VAL A 75 -19.02 -38.69 -9.96
N TYR A 76 -20.36 -38.77 -9.97
CA TYR A 76 -21.24 -37.59 -9.92
C TYR A 76 -20.97 -36.73 -8.68
N ARG A 77 -20.88 -37.33 -7.50
CA ARG A 77 -20.59 -36.62 -6.25
C ARG A 77 -19.28 -35.82 -6.32
N HIS A 78 -18.22 -36.40 -6.87
CA HIS A 78 -16.94 -35.71 -7.04
C HIS A 78 -17.01 -34.61 -8.10
N LEU A 79 -17.67 -34.88 -9.23
CA LEU A 79 -17.86 -33.90 -10.31
C LEU A 79 -18.67 -32.69 -9.83
N ARG A 80 -19.78 -32.93 -9.12
CA ARG A 80 -20.65 -31.87 -8.58
C ARG A 80 -19.89 -30.98 -7.59
N ARG A 81 -19.09 -31.55 -6.69
CA ARG A 81 -18.26 -30.76 -5.77
C ARG A 81 -17.23 -29.90 -6.52
N LYS A 82 -16.58 -30.47 -7.53
CA LYS A 82 -15.63 -29.73 -8.38
C LYS A 82 -16.33 -28.58 -9.09
N GLU A 83 -17.51 -28.82 -9.65
CA GLU A 83 -18.28 -27.81 -10.36
C GLU A 83 -18.78 -26.70 -9.42
N TYR A 84 -19.25 -27.03 -8.23
CA TYR A 84 -19.67 -26.03 -7.24
C TYR A 84 -18.49 -25.19 -6.73
N ALA A 85 -17.34 -25.82 -6.49
CA ALA A 85 -16.12 -25.09 -6.15
C ALA A 85 -15.69 -24.15 -7.29
N ARG A 86 -15.86 -24.58 -8.55
CA ARG A 86 -15.58 -23.79 -9.75
C ARG A 86 -16.51 -22.59 -9.89
N GLN A 87 -17.82 -22.81 -9.80
CA GLN A 87 -18.82 -21.75 -9.86
C GLN A 87 -18.63 -20.72 -8.75
N LYS A 88 -18.44 -21.19 -7.51
CA LYS A 88 -18.18 -20.33 -6.36
C LYS A 88 -16.94 -19.45 -6.56
N TYR A 89 -15.85 -20.03 -7.05
CA TYR A 89 -14.63 -19.26 -7.32
C TYR A 89 -14.81 -18.22 -8.42
N ILE A 90 -15.56 -18.54 -9.47
CA ILE A 90 -15.84 -17.59 -10.56
C ILE A 90 -16.65 -16.41 -10.03
N GLN A 91 -17.68 -16.69 -9.23
CA GLN A 91 -18.51 -15.66 -8.58
C GLN A 91 -17.66 -14.78 -7.65
N GLU A 92 -16.94 -15.38 -6.70
CA GLU A 92 -16.08 -14.65 -5.75
C GLU A 92 -15.02 -13.80 -6.46
N LYS A 93 -14.41 -14.33 -7.52
CA LYS A 93 -13.42 -13.59 -8.31
C LYS A 93 -14.05 -12.43 -9.08
N GLY A 94 -15.24 -12.63 -9.64
CA GLY A 94 -15.99 -11.59 -10.34
C GLY A 94 -16.39 -10.45 -9.40
N GLU A 95 -16.97 -10.78 -8.25
CA GLU A 95 -17.31 -9.82 -7.20
C GLU A 95 -16.07 -9.04 -6.75
N LYS A 96 -14.99 -9.74 -6.38
CA LYS A 96 -13.75 -9.09 -5.96
C LYS A 96 -13.19 -8.13 -7.02
N ALA A 97 -13.18 -8.53 -8.29
CA ALA A 97 -12.70 -7.69 -9.38
C ALA A 97 -13.53 -6.40 -9.51
N LEU A 98 -14.86 -6.50 -9.43
CA LEU A 98 -15.76 -5.34 -9.46
C LEU A 98 -15.54 -4.39 -8.27
N LEU A 99 -15.39 -4.94 -7.07
CA LEU A 99 -15.11 -4.13 -5.87
C LEU A 99 -13.73 -3.44 -5.96
N ASP A 100 -12.71 -4.16 -6.46
CA ASP A 100 -11.36 -3.62 -6.61
C ASP A 100 -11.32 -2.49 -7.66
N GLU A 101 -12.06 -2.62 -8.77
CA GLU A 101 -12.22 -1.59 -9.80
C GLU A 101 -12.90 -0.34 -9.24
N GLN A 102 -14.06 -0.49 -8.59
CA GLN A 102 -14.79 0.61 -7.96
C GLN A 102 -13.94 1.33 -6.89
N TYR A 103 -13.12 0.59 -6.16
CA TYR A 103 -12.22 1.16 -5.17
C TYR A 103 -11.11 1.98 -5.82
N GLN A 104 -10.52 1.48 -6.91
CA GLN A 104 -9.50 2.20 -7.67
C GLN A 104 -10.04 3.49 -8.29
N GLU A 105 -11.22 3.44 -8.91
CA GLU A 105 -11.89 4.62 -9.46
C GLU A 105 -12.12 5.69 -8.38
N LYS A 106 -12.63 5.30 -7.19
CA LYS A 106 -12.82 6.22 -6.07
C LYS A 106 -11.50 6.82 -5.58
N LEU A 107 -10.42 6.04 -5.52
CA LEU A 107 -9.10 6.55 -5.15
C LEU A 107 -8.57 7.56 -6.16
N GLU A 108 -8.73 7.28 -7.45
CA GLU A 108 -8.30 8.19 -8.52
C GLU A 108 -9.09 9.49 -8.51
N GLU A 109 -10.41 9.42 -8.36
CA GLU A 109 -11.27 10.60 -8.28
C GLU A 109 -10.89 11.48 -7.09
N ASN A 110 -10.69 10.87 -5.92
CA ASN A 110 -10.24 11.59 -4.72
C ASN A 110 -8.87 12.26 -4.91
N LYS A 111 -7.93 11.58 -5.60
CA LYS A 111 -6.63 12.16 -5.96
C LYS A 111 -6.80 13.35 -6.91
N ARG A 112 -7.64 13.23 -7.95
CA ARG A 112 -7.91 14.32 -8.90
C ARG A 112 -8.52 15.53 -8.20
N ILE A 113 -9.53 15.34 -7.36
CA ILE A 113 -10.16 16.44 -6.60
C ILE A 113 -9.14 17.12 -5.69
N ALA A 114 -8.30 16.35 -4.99
CA ALA A 114 -7.24 16.90 -4.15
C ALA A 114 -6.20 17.69 -4.95
N GLU A 115 -5.77 17.16 -6.10
CA GLU A 115 -4.85 17.82 -7.03
C GLU A 115 -5.43 19.11 -7.61
N GLU A 116 -6.71 19.13 -7.99
CA GLU A 116 -7.37 20.34 -8.47
C GLU A 116 -7.45 21.41 -7.39
N ARG A 117 -7.84 21.04 -6.16
CA ARG A 117 -7.90 21.97 -5.02
C ARG A 117 -6.52 22.54 -4.70
N THR A 118 -5.49 21.68 -4.67
CA THR A 118 -4.11 22.11 -4.39
C THR A 118 -3.53 22.94 -5.54
N ALA A 119 -3.80 22.60 -6.81
CA ALA A 119 -3.38 23.37 -7.98
C ALA A 119 -4.02 24.76 -8.01
N LYS A 120 -5.33 24.87 -7.73
CA LYS A 120 -6.04 26.16 -7.61
C LYS A 120 -5.40 27.04 -6.52
N LYS A 121 -5.15 26.49 -5.33
CA LYS A 121 -4.48 27.21 -4.23
C LYS A 121 -3.03 27.58 -4.58
N ARG A 122 -2.27 26.68 -5.21
CA ARG A 122 -0.89 26.91 -5.66
C ARG A 122 -0.83 28.03 -6.71
N ALA A 123 -1.72 28.03 -7.69
CA ALA A 123 -1.81 29.06 -8.72
C ALA A 123 -2.10 30.45 -8.12
N LYS A 124 -2.99 30.54 -7.13
CA LYS A 124 -3.25 31.80 -6.38
C LYS A 124 -1.97 32.29 -5.68
N ARG A 125 -1.25 31.42 -4.98
CA ARG A 125 0.02 31.76 -4.29
C ARG A 125 1.12 32.17 -5.27
N LEU A 126 1.24 31.52 -6.42
CA LEU A 126 2.21 31.88 -7.45
C LEU A 126 1.92 33.26 -8.05
N LYS A 127 0.65 33.54 -8.39
CA LYS A 127 0.23 34.87 -8.87
C LYS A 127 0.54 35.98 -7.85
N LEU A 128 0.30 35.74 -6.56
CA LEU A 128 0.64 36.67 -5.48
C LEU A 128 2.17 36.87 -5.38
N LYS A 129 2.95 35.78 -5.42
CA LYS A 129 4.43 35.86 -5.41
C LYS A 129 4.97 36.63 -6.61
N GLU A 130 4.41 36.43 -7.80
CA GLU A 130 4.80 37.17 -9.00
C GLU A 130 4.47 38.66 -8.89
N LYS A 131 3.27 39.02 -8.41
CA LYS A 131 2.90 40.42 -8.16
C LYS A 131 3.83 41.08 -7.14
N LEU A 132 4.16 40.39 -6.04
CA LEU A 132 5.09 40.90 -5.02
C LEU A 132 6.50 41.09 -5.59
N LYS A 133 7.00 40.14 -6.40
CA LYS A 133 8.28 40.27 -7.10
C LYS A 133 8.30 41.47 -8.04
N LYS A 134 7.24 41.66 -8.84
CA LYS A 134 7.09 42.83 -9.73
C LYS A 134 7.12 44.14 -8.94
N ARG A 135 6.30 44.26 -7.88
CA ARG A 135 6.32 45.44 -7.00
C ARG A 135 7.69 45.69 -6.36
N LYS A 136 8.40 44.65 -5.93
CA LYS A 136 9.75 44.77 -5.35
C LYS A 136 10.78 45.20 -6.41
N MET A 137 10.67 44.72 -7.64
CA MET A 137 11.55 45.16 -8.74
C MET A 137 11.25 46.59 -9.19
N GLU A 138 9.98 46.98 -9.29
CA GLU A 138 9.57 48.35 -9.58
C GLU A 138 9.97 49.31 -8.46
N GLY A 139 9.76 48.91 -7.20
CA GLY A 139 10.22 49.63 -6.01
C GLY A 139 11.73 49.82 -6.02
N LYS A 140 12.53 48.79 -6.28
CA LYS A 140 13.99 48.92 -6.46
C LYS A 140 14.39 49.77 -7.66
N LYS A 141 13.61 49.76 -8.75
CA LYS A 141 13.87 50.62 -9.93
C LYS A 141 13.61 52.09 -9.60
N LEU A 142 12.54 52.38 -8.87
CA LEU A 142 12.20 53.70 -8.34
C LEU A 142 13.20 54.15 -7.27
N GLU A 143 13.66 53.25 -6.41
CA GLU A 143 14.66 53.50 -5.38
C GLU A 143 16.06 53.72 -5.96
N ASN A 144 16.44 53.04 -7.06
CA ASN A 144 17.66 53.36 -7.81
C ASN A 144 17.55 54.68 -8.57
N LYS A 145 16.38 54.99 -9.17
CA LYS A 145 16.13 56.31 -9.79
C LYS A 145 16.13 57.43 -8.76
N ASN A 146 15.62 57.17 -7.56
CA ASN A 146 15.66 58.10 -6.45
C ASN A 146 17.05 58.14 -5.79
N LYS A 147 17.87 57.09 -5.78
CA LYS A 147 19.28 57.18 -5.34
C LYS A 147 20.16 58.00 -6.29
N GLU A 148 19.85 58.05 -7.59
CA GLU A 148 20.44 59.05 -8.49
C GLU A 148 19.94 60.48 -8.22
N LYS A 149 18.73 60.63 -7.66
CA LYS A 149 18.09 61.93 -7.36
C LYS A 149 18.23 62.41 -5.91
N VAL A 150 18.62 61.54 -4.98
CA VAL A 150 18.61 61.69 -3.51
C VAL A 150 20.01 61.33 -2.97
N LYS A 151 21.04 61.95 -3.57
CA LYS A 151 22.22 62.44 -2.83
C LYS A 151 21.90 63.75 -2.09
N THR A 152 20.62 64.10 -1.96
CA THR A 152 20.16 65.43 -1.58
C THR A 152 19.06 65.49 -0.52
N ASN A 153 18.61 64.39 0.12
CA ASN A 153 17.92 64.49 1.42
C ASN A 153 17.56 63.12 2.04
N GLU A 154 18.16 62.86 3.21
CA GLU A 154 17.67 62.01 4.31
C GLU A 154 16.31 62.59 4.80
N GLU A 155 15.32 61.91 5.40
CA GLU A 155 15.21 61.01 6.58
C GLU A 155 13.65 60.81 6.71
N SER A 156 13.00 59.67 6.97
CA SER A 156 12.78 58.99 8.27
C SER A 156 11.34 58.41 8.29
N SER A 157 11.14 57.33 9.09
CA SER A 157 9.92 56.88 9.82
C SER A 157 8.94 55.83 9.21
N GLN A 158 9.09 54.55 9.64
CA GLN A 158 8.20 53.74 10.55
C GLN A 158 6.68 54.08 10.61
N GLU A 159 5.65 53.20 10.70
CA GLU A 159 5.35 51.89 11.37
C GLU A 159 4.11 51.18 10.70
N THR A 160 3.99 49.83 10.59
CA THR A 160 3.29 48.75 11.37
C THR A 160 1.77 48.49 11.12
N ASP A 161 1.39 47.22 11.40
CA ASP A 161 0.06 46.63 11.72
C ASP A 161 -0.89 46.21 10.58
N GLU A 162 -1.72 45.14 10.67
CA GLU A 162 -1.77 43.87 11.42
C GLU A 162 -2.89 43.01 10.78
N ASN A 163 -2.80 41.69 10.94
CA ASN A 163 -3.87 40.67 11.05
C ASN A 163 -4.97 40.45 9.99
N GLY A 164 -5.14 39.17 9.63
CA GLY A 164 -6.28 38.62 8.88
C GLY A 164 -6.44 37.12 9.11
N ASN A 165 -7.28 36.79 10.09
CA ASN A 165 -7.67 35.48 10.61
C ASN A 165 -8.34 34.59 9.52
N GLU A 166 -7.88 33.35 9.33
CA GLU A 166 -8.52 32.37 8.41
C GLU A 166 -9.46 31.45 9.22
N GLU A 167 -10.78 31.60 9.02
CA GLU A 167 -11.77 30.63 9.47
C GLU A 167 -11.76 29.39 8.56
N ILE A 168 -11.61 28.22 9.18
CA ILE A 168 -11.72 26.90 8.55
C ILE A 168 -13.16 26.42 8.75
N SER A 169 -13.94 26.38 7.67
CA SER A 169 -15.24 25.72 7.63
C SER A 169 -15.06 24.22 7.39
N GLU A 170 -15.22 23.42 8.44
CA GLU A 170 -15.40 21.97 8.38
C GLU A 170 -16.85 21.67 7.95
N ASN A 171 -17.05 21.14 6.73
CA ASN A 171 -18.29 20.48 6.37
C ASN A 171 -18.16 18.99 6.68
N SER A 172 -18.84 18.55 7.73
CA SER A 172 -19.10 17.15 8.03
C SER A 172 -20.41 16.72 7.36
N ASP A 173 -20.32 15.99 6.25
CA ASP A 173 -21.47 15.28 5.68
C ASP A 173 -21.80 14.07 6.57
N LYS A 174 -22.91 14.17 7.28
CA LYS A 174 -23.61 13.02 7.89
C LYS A 174 -24.50 12.42 6.82
N GLU A 175 -24.14 11.25 6.29
CA GLU A 175 -25.13 10.38 5.65
C GLU A 175 -25.78 9.49 6.70
N GLU A 176 -27.09 9.60 6.78
CA GLU A 176 -27.99 8.77 7.56
C GLU A 176 -28.06 7.36 6.96
N GLY A 177 -27.78 6.34 7.78
CA GLY A 177 -28.05 4.95 7.46
C GLY A 177 -29.41 4.53 8.00
N THR A 178 -30.35 4.26 7.09
CA THR A 178 -31.43 3.29 7.28
C THR A 178 -30.92 1.86 7.14
#